data_AF-A0AAN8UC38-F1
#
_entry.id   AF-A0AAN8UC38-F1
#
_cell.length_a   1.000
_cell.length_b   1.000
_cell.length_c   1.000
_cell.angle_alpha   90.00
_cell.angle_beta   90.00
_cell.angle_gamma   90.00
#
_symmetry.space_group_name_H-M   'P 1'
#
loop_
_entity.id
_entity.type
_entity.pdbx_description
1 polymer ?
#
loop_
_entity_poly.entity_id
_entity_poly.type
_entity_poly.pdbx_seq_one_letter_code
_entity_poly.pdbx_strand_id
1 'polypeptide(L)'
;MSFSFFKASRPKTPSELAKTVKDSFNALDSITVAEVKALEKAMEEVEKNIVAMKVMLAGDGEVEPNPDQVAQLTLEVCNEDVIALFIHKLLILGWEARKNLVHCWSIMLKQKVDSTYCCVQYMENHLELLDFLVVCGKDDSVVCVSILVTRWLAGGESAGDLYDNKEIAMHCGGMLRECIKLPSLAKYILESPSFGLFFKFVELPNFDVASDAFSTFKDLLTKHESAVSQYLTNNYSEFFEQYEKLLTSPNYVTRRQSLKLLSEFLLEPPNSLIMKRYIGEVSHLKVMMNLLKVFHVVSCLLYHSNVSLVRITGLQQKHPNLCFPYFQGDNIVLPLNILLSDKRGKGRKVFVANPNKPREIKLILAKNHEGLLALLNNLGKGGEDDQFEEEKELIMKEIEKVSRLANLES
;
A
#
# COMPACT_ATOMS: atom_id res chain seq x y z
N MET A 1 -30.62 52.13 -3.34
CA MET A 1 -29.88 50.86 -3.46
C MET A 1 -29.19 50.60 -2.13
N SER A 2 -29.63 49.58 -1.40
CA SER A 2 -29.04 49.21 -0.10
C SER A 2 -27.87 48.27 -0.36
N PHE A 3 -26.66 48.75 -0.14
CA PHE A 3 -25.45 47.93 -0.19
C PHE A 3 -25.41 47.07 1.08
N SER A 4 -25.63 45.76 0.94
CA SER A 4 -25.42 44.81 2.01
C SER A 4 -23.93 44.67 2.25
N PHE A 5 -23.45 45.23 3.36
CA PHE A 5 -22.13 44.93 3.91
C PHE A 5 -22.12 43.47 4.34
N PHE A 6 -21.37 42.62 3.62
CA PHE A 6 -20.94 41.33 4.15
C PHE A 6 -20.09 41.61 5.39
N LYS A 7 -20.69 41.43 6.56
CA LYS A 7 -20.00 41.49 7.84
C LYS A 7 -19.05 40.29 7.87
N ALA A 8 -17.74 40.52 7.68
CA ALA A 8 -16.75 39.49 7.89
C ALA A 8 -16.98 38.91 9.30
N SER A 9 -17.30 37.62 9.38
CA SER A 9 -17.46 36.95 10.68
C SER A 9 -16.17 37.09 11.45
N ARG A 10 -16.25 37.44 12.74
CA ARG A 10 -15.09 37.50 13.64
C ARG A 10 -14.25 36.21 13.46
N PRO A 11 -12.93 36.28 13.34
CA PRO A 11 -12.09 35.09 13.24
C PRO A 11 -12.34 34.21 14.46
N LYS A 12 -12.76 32.96 14.22
CA LYS A 12 -13.04 31.97 15.27
C LYS A 12 -11.72 31.65 15.98
N THR A 13 -11.74 31.54 17.31
CA THR A 13 -10.60 31.00 18.05
C THR A 13 -10.42 29.50 17.78
N PRO A 14 -9.22 28.92 17.99
CA PRO A 14 -9.00 27.48 17.79
C PRO A 14 -9.99 26.58 18.56
N SER A 15 -10.27 26.91 19.83
CA SER A 15 -11.21 26.16 20.67
C SER A 15 -12.65 26.27 20.18
N GLU A 16 -13.10 27.48 19.79
CA GLU A 16 -14.44 27.67 19.21
C GLU A 16 -14.59 26.91 17.89
N LEU A 17 -13.54 26.86 17.07
CA LEU A 17 -13.54 26.13 15.81
C LEU A 17 -13.64 24.62 16.03
N ALA A 18 -12.82 24.05 16.92
CA ALA A 18 -12.88 22.63 17.25
C ALA A 18 -14.26 22.20 17.75
N LYS A 19 -14.87 23.00 18.63
CA LYS A 19 -16.23 22.76 19.12
C LYS A 19 -17.29 22.86 18.02
N THR A 20 -17.19 23.88 17.15
CA THR A 20 -18.11 24.02 16.01
C THR A 20 -18.01 22.82 15.06
N VAL A 21 -16.79 22.35 14.80
CA VAL A 21 -16.54 21.17 13.97
C VAL A 21 -17.24 19.96 14.60
N LYS A 22 -17.01 19.68 15.89
CA LYS A 22 -17.67 18.59 16.62
C LYS A 22 -19.19 18.65 16.51
N ASP A 23 -19.77 19.81 16.81
CA ASP A 23 -21.22 20.01 16.80
C ASP A 23 -21.79 19.77 15.39
N SER A 24 -21.09 20.22 14.34
CA SER A 24 -21.52 20.00 12.95
C SER A 24 -21.47 18.52 12.54
N PHE A 25 -20.46 17.76 13.00
CA PHE A 25 -20.38 16.33 12.75
C PHE A 25 -21.45 15.54 13.50
N ASN A 26 -21.71 15.88 14.76
CA ASN A 26 -22.76 15.24 15.56
C ASN A 26 -24.16 15.55 15.03
N ALA A 27 -24.36 16.73 14.44
CA ALA A 27 -25.62 17.06 13.78
C ALA A 27 -25.98 16.09 12.64
N LEU A 28 -24.99 15.49 11.97
CA LEU A 28 -25.23 14.48 10.94
C LEU A 28 -25.94 13.23 11.48
N ASP A 29 -25.76 12.89 12.77
CA ASP A 29 -26.43 11.73 13.39
C ASP A 29 -27.90 11.98 13.72
N SER A 30 -28.26 13.25 13.92
CA SER A 30 -29.64 13.65 14.22
C SER A 30 -30.54 13.69 12.99
N ILE A 31 -29.96 13.66 11.79
CA ILE A 31 -30.68 13.81 10.53
C ILE A 31 -30.92 12.43 9.93
N THR A 32 -32.20 12.09 9.72
CA THR A 32 -32.55 10.84 9.07
C THR A 32 -32.28 10.92 7.57
N VAL A 33 -31.92 9.79 6.95
CA VAL A 33 -31.64 9.71 5.51
C VAL A 33 -32.85 10.09 4.64
N ALA A 34 -34.06 10.03 5.20
CA ALA A 34 -35.28 10.46 4.52
C ALA A 34 -35.33 11.99 4.28
N GLU A 35 -34.55 12.77 5.03
CA GLU A 35 -34.49 14.23 4.92
C GLU A 35 -33.28 14.69 4.08
N VAL A 36 -33.23 14.24 2.82
CA VAL A 36 -32.09 14.48 1.90
C VAL A 36 -31.63 15.95 1.88
N LYS A 37 -32.55 16.92 1.79
CA LYS A 37 -32.22 18.35 1.78
C LYS A 37 -31.63 18.86 3.09
N ALA A 38 -32.04 18.29 4.23
CA ALA A 38 -31.47 18.66 5.53
C ALA A 38 -30.05 18.09 5.67
N LEU A 39 -29.85 16.86 5.18
CA LEU A 39 -28.55 16.20 5.17
C LEU A 39 -27.54 16.94 4.28
N GLU A 40 -27.93 17.33 3.06
CA GLU A 40 -27.10 18.14 2.17
C GLU A 40 -26.66 19.44 2.84
N LYS A 41 -27.60 20.16 3.47
CA LYS A 41 -27.29 21.40 4.19
C LYS A 41 -26.37 21.20 5.38
N ALA A 42 -26.53 20.10 6.12
CA ALA A 42 -25.64 19.76 7.23
C ALA A 42 -24.23 19.37 6.73
N MET A 43 -24.14 18.66 5.61
CA MET A 43 -22.86 18.33 4.97
C MET A 43 -22.14 19.59 4.47
N GLU A 44 -22.85 20.55 3.88
CA GLU A 44 -22.26 21.85 3.50
C GLU A 44 -21.70 22.61 4.70
N GLU A 45 -22.37 22.53 5.86
CA GLU A 45 -21.90 23.17 7.09
C GLU A 45 -20.64 22.47 7.64
N VAL A 46 -20.61 21.14 7.61
CA VAL A 46 -19.40 20.37 7.95
C VAL A 46 -18.26 20.73 7.02
N GLU A 47 -18.50 20.82 5.71
CA GLU A 47 -17.48 21.19 4.73
C GLU A 47 -16.92 22.60 4.98
N LYS A 48 -17.79 23.59 5.25
CA LYS A 48 -17.36 24.95 5.62
C LYS A 48 -16.45 24.95 6.84
N ASN A 49 -16.79 24.16 7.86
CA ASN A 49 -15.98 24.07 9.08
C ASN A 49 -14.65 23.32 8.83
N ILE A 50 -14.62 22.30 7.97
CA ILE A 50 -13.38 21.63 7.53
C ILE A 50 -12.48 22.60 6.75
N VAL A 51 -13.04 23.42 5.86
CA VAL A 51 -12.28 24.44 5.12
C VAL A 51 -11.72 25.50 6.06
N ALA A 52 -12.51 25.97 7.03
CA ALA A 52 -12.01 26.90 8.05
C ALA A 52 -10.86 26.29 8.87
N MET A 53 -10.97 25.01 9.24
CA MET A 53 -9.90 24.26 9.90
C MET A 53 -8.66 24.16 9.01
N LYS A 54 -8.83 23.85 7.72
CA LYS A 54 -7.72 23.80 6.74
C LYS A 54 -7.00 25.12 6.63
N VAL A 55 -7.71 26.23 6.52
CA VAL A 55 -7.11 27.58 6.43
C VAL A 55 -6.29 27.89 7.69
N MET A 56 -6.79 27.52 8.88
CA MET A 56 -6.03 27.73 10.12
C MET A 56 -4.77 26.83 10.20
N LEU A 57 -4.83 25.62 9.64
CA LEU A 57 -3.72 24.65 9.65
C LEU A 57 -2.65 24.92 8.59
N ALA A 58 -3.05 25.32 7.38
CA ALA A 58 -2.19 25.39 6.20
C ALA A 58 -1.97 26.82 5.67
N GLY A 59 -2.75 27.80 6.14
CA GLY A 59 -2.83 29.13 5.53
C GLY A 59 -3.77 29.17 4.31
N ASP A 60 -4.05 30.37 3.82
CA ASP A 60 -4.85 30.63 2.61
C ASP A 60 -4.01 30.96 1.37
N GLY A 61 -2.68 30.88 1.49
CA GLY A 61 -1.71 31.19 0.44
C GLY A 61 -1.17 32.62 0.50
N GLU A 62 -1.86 33.53 1.18
CA GLU A 62 -1.37 34.90 1.46
C GLU A 62 -0.89 35.05 2.90
N VAL A 63 -1.56 34.37 3.83
CA VAL A 63 -1.25 34.37 5.26
C VAL A 63 -0.65 33.02 5.66
N GLU A 64 0.57 33.04 6.19
CA GLU A 64 1.18 31.85 6.77
C GLU A 64 0.46 31.42 8.05
N PRO A 65 0.33 30.10 8.30
CA PRO A 65 -0.35 29.59 9.48
C PRO A 65 0.45 29.94 10.75
N ASN A 66 -0.24 30.46 11.76
CA ASN A 66 0.38 30.76 13.05
C ASN A 66 0.64 29.45 13.82
N PRO A 67 1.91 29.13 14.16
CA PRO A 67 2.27 27.87 14.80
C PRO A 67 1.57 27.64 16.15
N ASP A 68 1.31 28.69 16.93
CA ASP A 68 0.63 28.60 18.22
C ASP A 68 -0.86 28.25 18.03
N GLN A 69 -1.50 28.86 17.03
CA GLN A 69 -2.90 28.55 16.70
C GLN A 69 -3.04 27.13 16.13
N VAL A 70 -2.08 26.68 15.33
CA VAL A 70 -2.04 25.30 14.79
C VAL A 70 -1.89 24.30 15.94
N ALA A 71 -0.94 24.53 16.85
CA ALA A 71 -0.73 23.67 18.02
C ALA A 71 -1.97 23.63 18.92
N GLN A 72 -2.56 24.79 19.22
CA GLN A 72 -3.76 24.88 20.03
C GLN A 72 -4.95 24.18 19.37
N LEU A 73 -5.19 24.39 18.06
CA LEU A 73 -6.27 23.73 17.35
C LEU A 73 -6.12 22.20 17.36
N THR A 74 -4.88 21.71 17.14
CA THR A 74 -4.58 20.28 17.15
C THR A 74 -4.90 19.66 18.51
N LEU A 75 -4.54 20.34 19.60
CA LEU A 75 -4.83 19.91 20.97
C LEU A 75 -6.34 19.84 21.23
N GLU A 76 -7.08 20.90 20.89
CA GLU A 76 -8.53 20.96 21.10
C GLU A 76 -9.28 19.90 20.27
N VAL A 77 -8.86 19.66 19.02
CA VAL A 77 -9.40 18.59 18.16
C VAL A 77 -9.20 17.20 18.79
N CYS A 78 -8.08 16.97 19.47
CA CYS A 78 -7.85 15.72 20.20
C CYS A 78 -8.70 15.64 21.47
N ASN A 79 -8.77 16.71 22.25
CA ASN A 79 -9.53 16.74 23.51
C ASN A 79 -11.05 16.59 23.31
N GLU A 80 -11.55 17.05 22.17
CA GLU A 80 -12.98 17.02 21.84
C GLU A 80 -13.39 15.73 21.09
N ASP A 81 -12.51 14.74 20.94
CA ASP A 81 -12.71 13.46 20.22
C ASP A 81 -13.11 13.64 18.74
N VAL A 82 -12.77 14.79 18.15
CA VAL A 82 -13.12 15.12 16.77
C VAL A 82 -12.41 14.19 15.77
N ILE A 83 -11.23 13.67 16.16
CA ILE A 83 -10.46 12.69 15.38
C ILE A 83 -11.28 11.42 15.09
N ALA A 84 -12.03 10.90 16.06
CA ALA A 84 -12.88 9.73 15.84
C ALA A 84 -14.03 10.05 14.87
N LEU A 85 -14.62 11.24 14.96
CA LEU A 85 -15.68 11.69 14.07
C LEU A 85 -15.21 11.80 12.62
N PHE A 86 -13.97 12.25 12.39
CA PHE A 86 -13.37 12.32 11.06
C PHE A 86 -13.34 10.96 10.37
N ILE A 87 -13.02 9.91 11.12
CA ILE A 87 -12.91 8.55 10.62
C ILE A 87 -14.30 7.94 10.43
N HIS A 88 -15.17 8.00 11.44
CA HIS A 88 -16.50 7.39 11.38
C HIS A 88 -17.44 8.04 10.37
N LYS A 89 -17.33 9.36 10.14
CA LYS A 89 -18.20 10.10 9.23
C LYS A 89 -17.64 10.24 7.82
N LEU A 90 -16.43 9.72 7.56
CA LEU A 90 -15.76 9.83 6.26
C LEU A 90 -16.64 9.32 5.09
N LEU A 91 -17.44 8.28 5.33
CA LEU A 91 -18.36 7.69 4.35
C LEU A 91 -19.52 8.61 3.94
N ILE A 92 -19.91 9.53 4.83
CA ILE A 92 -21.04 10.43 4.63
C ILE A 92 -20.61 11.70 3.90
N LEU A 93 -19.34 12.11 4.05
CA LEU A 93 -18.82 13.36 3.50
C LEU A 93 -18.70 13.35 1.97
N GLY A 94 -18.91 14.52 1.37
CA GLY A 94 -18.65 14.76 -0.06
C GLY A 94 -17.15 14.72 -0.40
N TRP A 95 -16.85 14.61 -1.70
CA TRP A 95 -15.47 14.44 -2.19
C TRP A 95 -14.51 15.54 -1.72
N GLU A 96 -14.88 16.81 -1.89
CA GLU A 96 -14.00 17.94 -1.55
C GLU A 96 -13.81 18.03 -0.03
N ALA A 97 -14.85 17.75 0.77
CA ALA A 97 -14.75 17.64 2.21
C ALA A 97 -13.76 16.53 2.64
N ARG A 98 -13.83 15.32 2.05
CA ARG A 98 -12.88 14.23 2.31
C ARG A 98 -11.45 14.64 1.98
N LYS A 99 -11.23 15.22 0.80
CA LYS A 99 -9.91 15.69 0.37
C LYS A 99 -9.32 16.73 1.32
N ASN A 100 -10.11 17.71 1.72
CA ASN A 100 -9.69 18.72 2.70
C ASN A 100 -9.40 18.08 4.06
N LEU A 101 -10.19 17.09 4.47
CA LEU A 101 -9.97 16.35 5.70
C LEU A 101 -8.65 15.55 5.70
N VAL A 102 -8.33 14.84 4.61
CA VAL A 102 -7.05 14.12 4.47
C VAL A 102 -5.86 15.09 4.53
N HIS A 103 -6.02 16.30 3.98
CA HIS A 103 -5.00 17.33 4.07
C HIS A 103 -4.79 17.82 5.51
N CYS A 104 -5.87 18.15 6.22
CA CYS A 104 -5.83 18.53 7.63
C CYS A 104 -5.20 17.40 8.48
N TRP A 105 -5.63 16.15 8.26
CA TRP A 105 -5.08 14.95 8.91
C TRP A 105 -3.56 14.86 8.78
N SER A 106 -3.06 15.07 7.56
CA SER A 106 -1.63 14.98 7.24
C SER A 106 -0.77 16.04 7.94
N ILE A 107 -1.36 17.20 8.28
CA ILE A 107 -0.72 18.28 9.03
C ILE A 107 -0.77 17.98 10.52
N MET A 108 -1.96 17.66 11.05
CA MET A 108 -2.16 17.41 12.48
C MET A 108 -1.31 16.25 13.02
N LEU A 109 -1.16 15.16 12.25
CA LEU A 109 -0.28 14.04 12.64
C LEU A 109 1.20 14.42 12.78
N LYS A 110 1.64 15.51 12.14
CA LYS A 110 3.03 15.99 12.16
C LYS A 110 3.24 17.12 13.16
N GLN A 111 2.18 17.64 13.76
CA GLN A 111 2.25 18.76 14.67
C GLN A 111 2.72 18.31 16.06
N LYS A 112 3.69 19.04 16.62
CA LYS A 112 4.12 18.88 18.00
C LYS A 112 3.45 19.93 18.87
N VAL A 113 2.96 19.49 20.03
CA VAL A 113 2.54 20.35 21.14
C VAL A 113 3.40 19.96 22.34
N ASP A 114 4.17 20.90 22.86
CA ASP A 114 5.08 20.69 24.00
C ASP A 114 6.00 19.47 23.87
N SER A 115 6.57 19.27 22.67
CA SER A 115 7.44 18.12 22.29
C SER A 115 6.74 16.76 22.15
N THR A 116 5.42 16.69 22.34
CA THR A 116 4.61 15.49 22.11
C THR A 116 3.77 15.62 20.84
N TYR A 117 3.50 14.49 20.18
CA TYR A 117 2.59 14.46 19.03
C TYR A 117 1.19 14.10 19.53
N CYS A 118 0.36 15.09 19.86
CA CYS A 118 -0.95 14.87 20.48
C CYS A 118 -1.86 13.94 19.67
N CYS A 119 -1.94 14.12 18.35
CA CYS A 119 -2.74 13.24 17.50
C CYS A 119 -2.20 11.80 17.50
N VAL A 120 -0.89 11.62 17.62
CA VAL A 120 -0.29 10.27 17.67
C VAL A 120 -0.62 9.60 18.98
N GLN A 121 -0.50 10.31 20.10
CA GLN A 121 -0.91 9.80 21.42
C GLN A 121 -2.40 9.47 21.47
N TYR A 122 -3.24 10.31 20.86
CA TYR A 122 -4.67 10.01 20.72
C TYR A 122 -4.86 8.71 19.93
N MET A 123 -4.22 8.55 18.77
CA MET A 123 -4.32 7.33 17.96
C MET A 123 -3.78 6.09 18.67
N GLU A 124 -2.73 6.23 19.50
CA GLU A 124 -2.20 5.15 20.33
C GLU A 124 -3.18 4.70 21.43
N ASN A 125 -4.05 5.60 21.90
CA ASN A 125 -5.12 5.28 22.85
C ASN A 125 -6.42 4.77 22.18
N HIS A 126 -6.55 4.98 20.86
CA HIS A 126 -7.75 4.66 20.06
C HIS A 126 -7.39 3.82 18.83
N LEU A 127 -6.71 2.69 19.05
CA LEU A 127 -6.17 1.85 17.98
C LEU A 127 -7.26 1.22 17.08
N GLU A 128 -8.49 1.09 17.60
CA GLU A 128 -9.68 0.64 16.84
C GLU A 128 -9.98 1.53 15.62
N LEU A 129 -9.58 2.80 15.66
CA LEU A 129 -9.74 3.73 14.56
C LEU A 129 -8.85 3.36 13.36
N LEU A 130 -7.67 2.75 13.61
CA LEU A 130 -6.81 2.25 12.54
C LEU A 130 -7.44 1.04 11.84
N ASP A 131 -8.03 0.13 12.61
CA ASP A 131 -8.75 -1.02 12.05
C ASP A 131 -9.93 -0.56 11.20
N PHE A 132 -10.67 0.45 11.67
CA PHE A 132 -11.73 1.07 10.87
C PHE A 132 -11.18 1.66 9.56
N LEU A 133 -10.08 2.42 9.58
CA LEU A 133 -9.46 2.95 8.35
C LEU A 133 -9.02 1.86 7.36
N VAL A 134 -8.57 0.69 7.85
CA VAL A 134 -8.22 -0.45 6.99
C VAL A 134 -9.45 -1.03 6.31
N VAL A 135 -10.55 -1.19 7.05
CA VAL A 135 -11.79 -1.83 6.55
C VAL A 135 -12.64 -0.88 5.70
N CYS A 136 -12.71 0.40 6.07
CA CYS A 136 -13.69 1.39 5.60
C CYS A 136 -13.54 1.79 4.11
N GLY A 137 -12.63 1.19 3.35
CA GLY A 137 -12.47 1.48 1.92
C GLY A 137 -12.18 0.29 1.02
N LYS A 138 -12.03 -0.93 1.55
CA LYS A 138 -11.47 -2.05 0.76
C LYS A 138 -12.24 -3.35 0.86
N ASP A 139 -13.30 -3.36 1.67
CA ASP A 139 -14.14 -4.52 1.85
C ASP A 139 -15.49 -4.35 1.14
N ASP A 140 -15.70 -5.11 0.07
CA ASP A 140 -17.03 -5.34 -0.53
C ASP A 140 -17.91 -6.20 0.41
N SER A 141 -17.34 -6.83 1.45
CA SER A 141 -18.09 -7.70 2.34
C SER A 141 -18.87 -6.92 3.39
N VAL A 142 -20.19 -6.82 3.12
CA VAL A 142 -21.34 -7.09 4.01
C VAL A 142 -21.43 -6.38 5.39
N VAL A 143 -20.37 -5.87 6.02
CA VAL A 143 -20.43 -5.26 7.38
C VAL A 143 -20.66 -3.74 7.32
N CYS A 144 -19.93 -2.98 6.49
CA CYS A 144 -20.34 -1.60 6.15
C CYS A 144 -21.70 -1.59 5.44
N VAL A 145 -21.91 -2.64 4.65
CA VAL A 145 -23.12 -2.97 3.93
C VAL A 145 -24.25 -3.38 4.88
N SER A 146 -24.05 -3.80 6.13
CA SER A 146 -25.17 -4.12 7.04
C SER A 146 -25.93 -2.86 7.50
N ILE A 147 -25.21 -1.75 7.66
CA ILE A 147 -25.80 -0.42 7.97
C ILE A 147 -26.39 0.21 6.69
N LEU A 148 -25.90 -0.17 5.50
CA LEU A 148 -26.32 0.39 4.21
C LEU A 148 -27.26 -0.52 3.39
N VAL A 149 -27.42 -1.81 3.69
CA VAL A 149 -28.36 -2.74 3.00
C VAL A 149 -29.76 -2.58 3.54
N THR A 150 -29.91 -2.16 4.79
CA THR A 150 -31.17 -1.60 5.27
C THR A 150 -31.58 -0.37 4.43
N ARG A 151 -30.61 0.32 3.82
CA ARG A 151 -30.78 1.50 2.93
C ARG A 151 -31.09 1.11 1.47
N TRP A 152 -30.66 -0.07 1.01
CA TRP A 152 -30.92 -0.57 -0.35
C TRP A 152 -32.33 -1.18 -0.51
N LEU A 153 -32.89 -1.76 0.56
CA LEU A 153 -34.25 -2.32 0.54
C LEU A 153 -35.37 -1.26 0.51
N ALA A 154 -35.04 0.03 0.64
CA ALA A 154 -36.01 1.13 0.71
C ALA A 154 -36.35 1.81 -0.64
N GLY A 155 -35.91 1.24 -1.77
CA GLY A 155 -36.53 1.45 -3.08
C GLY A 155 -35.91 2.51 -4.01
N GLY A 156 -35.71 2.10 -5.27
CA GLY A 156 -35.75 2.99 -6.44
C GLY A 156 -34.40 3.37 -7.08
N GLU A 157 -34.08 2.68 -8.18
CA GLU A 157 -33.10 3.07 -9.23
C GLU A 157 -31.59 3.04 -8.89
N SER A 158 -30.79 2.94 -9.95
CA SER A 158 -29.44 2.36 -10.02
C SER A 158 -28.41 2.97 -9.06
N ALA A 159 -28.04 2.20 -8.03
CA ALA A 159 -26.91 2.44 -7.12
C ALA A 159 -25.52 2.24 -7.78
N GLY A 160 -25.37 2.64 -9.05
CA GLY A 160 -24.08 2.65 -9.76
C GLY A 160 -23.26 3.91 -9.47
N ASP A 161 -23.93 5.02 -9.11
CA ASP A 161 -23.31 6.36 -9.07
C ASP A 161 -23.33 7.04 -7.69
N LEU A 162 -23.90 6.41 -6.64
CA LEU A 162 -24.13 7.14 -5.37
C LEU A 162 -22.95 7.11 -4.38
N TYR A 163 -21.99 6.20 -4.53
CA TYR A 163 -20.73 6.22 -3.79
C TYR A 163 -19.65 5.53 -4.61
N ASP A 164 -18.69 6.29 -5.15
CA ASP A 164 -17.51 5.67 -5.74
C ASP A 164 -16.64 5.13 -4.59
N ASN A 165 -16.87 3.87 -4.20
CA ASN A 165 -16.11 3.17 -3.15
C ASN A 165 -14.60 3.29 -3.38
N LYS A 166 -14.18 3.45 -4.65
CA LYS A 166 -12.80 3.74 -5.03
C LYS A 166 -12.28 5.04 -4.43
N GLU A 167 -13.04 6.12 -4.44
CA GLU A 167 -12.62 7.41 -3.87
C GLU A 167 -12.40 7.34 -2.36
N ILE A 168 -13.33 6.69 -1.66
CA ILE A 168 -13.23 6.46 -0.22
C ILE A 168 -11.99 5.62 0.08
N ALA A 169 -11.77 4.55 -0.68
CA ALA A 169 -10.59 3.71 -0.58
C ALA A 169 -9.29 4.51 -0.67
N MET A 170 -9.21 5.43 -1.64
CA MET A 170 -8.04 6.28 -1.86
C MET A 170 -7.81 7.26 -0.69
N HIS A 171 -8.87 7.87 -0.16
CA HIS A 171 -8.77 8.76 1.00
C HIS A 171 -8.36 8.02 2.27
N CYS A 172 -8.98 6.86 2.55
CA CYS A 172 -8.60 5.98 3.66
C CYS A 172 -7.14 5.52 3.53
N GLY A 173 -6.74 5.09 2.33
CA GLY A 173 -5.35 4.71 2.03
C GLY A 173 -4.37 5.84 2.28
N GLY A 174 -4.72 7.08 1.88
CA GLY A 174 -3.93 8.27 2.17
C GLY A 174 -3.75 8.54 3.66
N MET A 175 -4.84 8.54 4.43
CA MET A 175 -4.80 8.75 5.89
C MET A 175 -3.99 7.66 6.59
N LEU A 176 -4.22 6.40 6.21
CA LEU A 176 -3.55 5.25 6.79
C LEU A 176 -2.04 5.26 6.52
N ARG A 177 -1.61 5.64 5.30
CA ARG A 177 -0.19 5.78 4.98
C ARG A 177 0.51 6.88 5.76
N GLU A 178 -0.18 7.96 6.13
CA GLU A 178 0.40 8.95 7.06
C GLU A 178 0.59 8.35 8.46
N CYS A 179 -0.36 7.54 8.95
CA CYS A 179 -0.21 6.81 10.23
C CYS A 179 0.95 5.82 10.21
N ILE A 180 1.11 5.05 9.12
CA ILE A 180 2.16 4.02 8.98
C ILE A 180 3.57 4.63 8.99
N LYS A 181 3.73 5.94 8.74
CA LYS A 181 5.04 6.60 8.93
C LYS A 181 5.51 6.55 10.38
N LEU A 182 4.60 6.36 11.34
CA LEU A 182 4.88 6.32 12.77
C LEU A 182 5.11 4.85 13.21
N PRO A 183 6.25 4.54 13.85
CA PRO A 183 6.60 3.16 14.19
C PRO A 183 5.58 2.44 15.08
N SER A 184 4.99 3.12 16.07
CA SER A 184 4.01 2.55 17.00
C SER A 184 2.73 2.12 16.30
N LEU A 185 2.16 3.00 15.47
CA LEU A 185 0.93 2.73 14.73
C LEU A 185 1.15 1.66 13.64
N ALA A 186 2.30 1.73 12.93
CA ALA A 186 2.64 0.71 11.94
C ALA A 186 2.80 -0.68 12.56
N LYS A 187 3.43 -0.76 13.74
CA LYS A 187 3.57 -2.02 14.48
C LYS A 187 2.21 -2.59 14.87
N TYR A 188 1.31 -1.76 15.38
CA TYR A 188 -0.05 -2.20 15.72
C TYR A 188 -0.77 -2.81 14.52
N ILE A 189 -0.78 -2.10 13.38
CA ILE A 189 -1.45 -2.58 12.17
C ILE A 189 -0.85 -3.91 11.71
N LEU A 190 0.49 -4.02 11.72
CA LEU A 190 1.19 -5.23 11.29
C LEU A 190 0.87 -6.45 12.17
N GLU A 191 0.68 -6.24 13.48
CA GLU A 191 0.31 -7.29 14.44
C GLU A 191 -1.21 -7.53 14.53
N SER A 192 -2.03 -6.67 13.92
CA SER A 192 -3.50 -6.76 13.92
C SER A 192 -4.01 -7.78 12.87
N PRO A 193 -5.14 -8.47 13.12
CA PRO A 193 -5.83 -9.28 12.11
C PRO A 193 -6.16 -8.50 10.83
N SER A 194 -6.33 -7.19 10.93
CA SER A 194 -6.58 -6.28 9.81
C SER A 194 -5.47 -6.32 8.75
N PHE A 195 -4.23 -6.64 9.13
CA PHE A 195 -3.12 -6.83 8.18
C PHE A 195 -3.41 -7.94 7.16
N GLY A 196 -4.05 -9.02 7.60
CA GLY A 196 -4.39 -10.16 6.76
C GLY A 196 -5.33 -9.80 5.59
N LEU A 197 -6.07 -8.70 5.72
CA LEU A 197 -6.98 -8.22 4.68
C LEU A 197 -6.22 -7.69 3.45
N PHE A 198 -4.98 -7.19 3.60
CA PHE A 198 -4.20 -6.69 2.47
C PHE A 198 -3.90 -7.76 1.42
N PHE A 199 -3.75 -9.03 1.82
CA PHE A 199 -3.59 -10.14 0.87
C PHE A 199 -4.81 -10.32 -0.05
N LYS A 200 -6.00 -9.90 0.40
CA LYS A 200 -7.22 -9.87 -0.44
C LYS A 200 -7.32 -8.56 -1.22
N PHE A 201 -7.01 -7.43 -0.58
CA PHE A 201 -7.16 -6.11 -1.19
C PHE A 201 -6.28 -5.90 -2.43
N VAL A 202 -5.06 -6.45 -2.44
CA VAL A 202 -4.14 -6.35 -3.59
C VAL A 202 -4.56 -7.21 -4.79
N GLU A 203 -5.52 -8.12 -4.60
CA GLU A 203 -6.09 -8.97 -5.65
C GLU A 203 -7.47 -8.49 -6.11
N LEU A 204 -7.94 -7.33 -5.63
CA LEU A 204 -9.21 -6.77 -6.05
C LEU A 204 -9.21 -6.49 -7.57
N PRO A 205 -10.35 -6.70 -8.25
CA PRO A 205 -10.45 -6.47 -9.70
C PRO A 205 -10.34 -4.99 -10.06
N ASN A 206 -10.65 -4.08 -9.11
CA ASN A 206 -10.46 -2.65 -9.30
C ASN A 206 -8.98 -2.30 -9.15
N PHE A 207 -8.34 -2.00 -10.29
CA PHE A 207 -6.91 -1.72 -10.35
C PHE A 207 -6.47 -0.56 -9.45
N ASP A 208 -7.24 0.53 -9.39
CA ASP A 208 -6.85 1.72 -8.62
C ASP A 208 -6.87 1.43 -7.11
N VAL A 209 -7.91 0.73 -6.64
CA VAL A 209 -8.03 0.30 -5.24
C VAL A 209 -6.96 -0.73 -4.88
N ALA A 210 -6.73 -1.72 -5.75
CA ALA A 210 -5.70 -2.73 -5.56
C ALA A 210 -4.29 -2.13 -5.53
N SER A 211 -4.02 -1.15 -6.39
CA SER A 211 -2.74 -0.43 -6.46
C SER A 211 -2.51 0.44 -5.22
N ASP A 212 -3.53 1.15 -4.73
CA ASP A 212 -3.47 1.89 -3.47
C ASP A 212 -3.26 0.96 -2.26
N ALA A 213 -3.99 -0.16 -2.23
CA ALA A 213 -3.80 -1.20 -1.22
C ALA A 213 -2.39 -1.77 -1.25
N PHE A 214 -1.84 -2.05 -2.43
CA PHE A 214 -0.48 -2.53 -2.60
C PHE A 214 0.55 -1.51 -2.11
N SER A 215 0.35 -0.22 -2.38
CA SER A 215 1.22 0.84 -1.89
C SER A 215 1.25 0.89 -0.36
N THR A 216 0.09 0.69 0.28
CA THR A 216 -0.03 0.63 1.74
C THR A 216 0.60 -0.64 2.32
N PHE A 217 0.37 -1.79 1.66
CA PHE A 217 0.96 -3.08 2.02
C PHE A 217 2.49 -3.06 1.92
N LYS A 218 3.02 -2.43 0.88
CA LYS A 218 4.45 -2.17 0.70
C LYS A 218 5.00 -1.32 1.85
N ASP A 219 4.38 -0.17 2.15
CA ASP A 219 4.84 0.71 3.22
C ASP A 219 4.86 -0.02 4.58
N LEU A 220 3.86 -0.85 4.90
CA LEU A 220 3.85 -1.67 6.12
C LEU A 220 5.03 -2.65 6.21
N LEU A 221 5.47 -3.20 5.08
CA LEU A 221 6.53 -4.21 5.00
C LEU A 221 7.94 -3.64 4.81
N THR A 222 8.10 -2.35 4.47
CA THR A 222 9.42 -1.78 4.16
C THR A 222 9.79 -0.56 5.00
N LYS A 223 8.83 0.15 5.62
CA LYS A 223 9.13 1.41 6.30
C LYS A 223 9.91 1.24 7.61
N HIS A 224 9.52 0.23 8.40
CA HIS A 224 10.07 0.00 9.74
C HIS A 224 10.68 -1.40 9.82
N GLU A 225 11.87 -1.57 9.24
CA GLU A 225 12.53 -2.87 9.05
C GLU A 225 12.64 -3.71 10.33
N SER A 226 12.88 -3.06 11.48
CA SER A 226 12.99 -3.76 12.78
C SER A 226 11.65 -4.36 13.24
N ALA A 227 10.55 -3.62 13.07
CA ALA A 227 9.21 -4.11 13.42
C ALA A 227 8.78 -5.24 12.47
N VAL A 228 9.09 -5.08 11.17
CA VAL A 228 8.82 -6.10 10.14
C VAL A 228 9.59 -7.39 10.43
N SER A 229 10.87 -7.30 10.79
CA SER A 229 11.69 -8.46 11.15
C SER A 229 11.12 -9.22 12.35
N GLN A 230 10.70 -8.51 13.39
CA GLN A 230 10.05 -9.11 14.55
C GLN A 230 8.76 -9.84 14.16
N TYR A 231 7.89 -9.19 13.38
CA TYR A 231 6.64 -9.76 12.91
C TYR A 231 6.86 -11.01 12.03
N LEU A 232 7.73 -10.92 11.02
CA LEU A 232 8.02 -12.04 10.11
C LEU A 232 8.66 -13.23 10.83
N THR A 233 9.44 -12.98 11.88
CA THR A 233 10.01 -14.05 12.70
C THR A 233 8.92 -14.82 13.45
N ASN A 234 7.93 -14.12 14.01
CA ASN A 234 6.85 -14.70 14.78
C ASN A 234 5.79 -15.38 13.90
N ASN A 235 5.54 -14.85 12.70
CA ASN A 235 4.44 -15.26 11.81
C ASN A 235 4.93 -15.87 10.50
N TYR A 236 6.16 -16.39 10.46
CA TYR A 236 6.83 -16.84 9.23
C TYR A 236 5.97 -17.76 8.36
N SER A 237 5.45 -18.83 8.95
CA SER A 237 4.72 -19.87 8.20
C SER A 237 3.42 -19.34 7.60
N GLU A 238 2.60 -18.67 8.40
CA GLU A 238 1.32 -18.12 7.95
C GLU A 238 1.52 -17.00 6.91
N PHE A 239 2.50 -16.10 7.15
CA PHE A 239 2.79 -15.02 6.24
C PHE A 239 3.23 -15.53 4.86
N PHE A 240 4.22 -16.42 4.79
CA PHE A 240 4.75 -16.90 3.52
C PHE A 240 3.78 -17.82 2.78
N GLU A 241 2.89 -18.54 3.50
CA GLU A 241 1.80 -19.27 2.87
C GLU A 241 0.83 -18.34 2.12
N GLN A 242 0.44 -17.21 2.72
CA GLN A 242 -0.40 -16.22 2.04
C GLN A 242 0.37 -15.48 0.94
N TYR A 243 1.66 -15.18 1.17
CA TYR A 243 2.50 -14.48 0.20
C TYR A 243 2.75 -15.33 -1.06
N GLU A 244 2.87 -16.65 -0.93
CA GLU A 244 3.00 -17.57 -2.07
C GLU A 244 1.78 -17.50 -3.00
N LYS A 245 0.57 -17.26 -2.46
CA LYS A 245 -0.64 -17.05 -3.27
C LYS A 245 -0.52 -15.81 -4.15
N LEU A 246 0.08 -14.72 -3.64
CA LEU A 246 0.35 -13.52 -4.43
C LEU A 246 1.41 -13.77 -5.53
N LEU A 247 2.46 -14.54 -5.21
CA LEU A 247 3.48 -14.91 -6.18
C LEU A 247 2.96 -15.86 -7.27
N THR A 248 1.95 -16.66 -6.97
CA THR A 248 1.32 -17.59 -7.92
C THR A 248 0.02 -17.05 -8.52
N SER A 249 -0.30 -15.78 -8.24
CA SER A 249 -1.53 -15.14 -8.69
C SER A 249 -1.69 -15.16 -10.21
N PRO A 250 -2.93 -15.35 -10.72
CA PRO A 250 -3.24 -15.16 -12.14
C PRO A 250 -3.06 -13.69 -12.57
N ASN A 251 -3.13 -12.73 -11.65
CA ASN A 251 -2.91 -11.32 -11.93
C ASN A 251 -1.41 -11.03 -12.13
N TYR A 252 -1.03 -10.73 -13.38
CA TYR A 252 0.36 -10.43 -13.73
C TYR A 252 0.95 -9.26 -12.92
N VAL A 253 0.16 -8.20 -12.68
CA VAL A 253 0.63 -7.01 -11.95
C VAL A 253 0.89 -7.37 -10.49
N THR A 254 -0.06 -8.02 -9.82
CA THR A 254 0.09 -8.42 -8.42
C THR A 254 1.27 -9.37 -8.26
N ARG A 255 1.42 -10.35 -9.15
CA ARG A 255 2.56 -11.26 -9.16
C ARG A 255 3.90 -10.53 -9.33
N ARG A 256 4.01 -9.62 -10.29
CA ARG A 256 5.23 -8.82 -10.54
C ARG A 256 5.57 -7.94 -9.33
N GLN A 257 4.61 -7.19 -8.82
CA GLN A 257 4.82 -6.25 -7.72
C GLN A 257 5.13 -6.97 -6.41
N SER A 258 4.45 -8.09 -6.13
CA SER A 258 4.76 -8.93 -4.95
C SER A 258 6.15 -9.51 -5.05
N LEU A 259 6.58 -9.97 -6.23
CA LEU A 259 7.96 -10.44 -6.40
C LEU A 259 8.98 -9.32 -6.16
N LYS A 260 8.71 -8.10 -6.66
CA LYS A 260 9.55 -6.93 -6.37
C LYS A 260 9.63 -6.66 -4.86
N LEU A 261 8.48 -6.60 -4.20
CA LEU A 261 8.39 -6.31 -2.77
C LEU A 261 9.09 -7.37 -1.91
N LEU A 262 8.98 -8.65 -2.27
CA LEU A 262 9.71 -9.73 -1.61
C LEU A 262 11.21 -9.50 -1.61
N SER A 263 11.76 -8.99 -2.72
CA SER A 263 13.18 -8.67 -2.81
C SER A 263 13.57 -7.52 -1.89
N GLU A 264 12.68 -6.53 -1.76
CA GLU A 264 12.93 -5.32 -0.98
C GLU A 264 13.00 -5.66 0.51
N PHE A 265 12.00 -6.34 1.09
CA PHE A 265 12.03 -6.61 2.53
C PHE A 265 12.92 -7.80 2.91
N LEU A 266 12.98 -8.88 2.10
CA LEU A 266 13.71 -10.10 2.49
C LEU A 266 15.21 -9.84 2.56
N LEU A 267 15.72 -8.94 1.71
CA LEU A 267 17.13 -8.62 1.66
C LEU A 267 17.53 -7.66 2.78
N GLU A 268 16.64 -7.06 3.58
CA GLU A 268 17.07 -6.11 4.61
C GLU A 268 17.93 -6.76 5.72
N PRO A 269 18.93 -6.06 6.29
CA PRO A 269 19.82 -6.63 7.31
C PRO A 269 19.10 -7.25 8.52
N PRO A 270 18.02 -6.64 9.08
CA PRO A 270 17.23 -7.24 10.15
C PRO A 270 16.58 -8.58 9.75
N ASN A 271 16.34 -8.82 8.46
CA ASN A 271 15.66 -10.00 7.93
C ASN A 271 16.63 -11.12 7.51
N SER A 272 17.93 -10.99 7.79
CA SER A 272 18.95 -11.96 7.35
C SER A 272 18.72 -13.40 7.81
N LEU A 273 18.12 -13.61 8.99
CA LEU A 273 17.75 -14.95 9.49
C LEU A 273 16.55 -15.53 8.72
N ILE A 274 15.53 -14.70 8.49
CA ILE A 274 14.33 -15.04 7.71
C ILE A 274 14.74 -15.38 6.28
N MET A 275 15.61 -14.57 5.66
CA MET A 275 16.17 -14.83 4.33
C MET A 275 16.88 -16.18 4.27
N LYS A 276 17.75 -16.50 5.24
CA LYS A 276 18.45 -17.80 5.29
C LYS A 276 17.47 -18.98 5.40
N ARG A 277 16.40 -18.83 6.16
CA ARG A 277 15.33 -19.83 6.26
C ARG A 277 14.58 -19.97 4.93
N TYR A 278 14.16 -18.85 4.35
CA TYR A 278 13.43 -18.80 3.07
C TYR A 278 14.19 -19.50 1.95
N ILE A 279 15.49 -19.20 1.82
CA ILE A 279 16.33 -19.80 0.77
C ILE A 279 16.73 -21.27 1.04
N GLY A 280 16.44 -21.78 2.24
CA GLY A 280 16.64 -23.18 2.61
C GLY A 280 15.47 -24.08 2.23
N GLU A 281 14.32 -23.51 1.86
CA GLU A 281 13.10 -24.26 1.61
C GLU A 281 12.92 -24.56 0.12
N VAL A 282 12.64 -25.84 -0.18
CA VAL A 282 12.49 -26.33 -1.55
C VAL A 282 11.21 -25.80 -2.22
N SER A 283 10.14 -25.55 -1.45
CA SER A 283 8.89 -24.93 -1.94
C SER A 283 9.18 -23.56 -2.56
N HIS A 284 9.82 -22.68 -1.81
CA HIS A 284 10.17 -21.33 -2.27
C HIS A 284 11.10 -21.35 -3.49
N LEU A 285 12.06 -22.27 -3.56
CA LEU A 285 12.91 -22.44 -4.74
C LEU A 285 12.09 -22.78 -5.99
N LYS A 286 11.14 -23.72 -5.87
CA LYS A 286 10.27 -24.12 -7.00
C LYS A 286 9.43 -22.94 -7.51
N VAL A 287 8.87 -22.14 -6.60
CA VAL A 287 8.13 -20.92 -6.95
C VAL A 287 9.03 -19.96 -7.72
N MET A 288 10.23 -19.67 -7.22
CA MET A 288 11.19 -18.78 -7.89
C MET A 288 11.61 -19.29 -9.28
N MET A 289 11.88 -20.59 -9.42
CA MET A 289 12.23 -21.19 -10.71
C MET A 289 11.06 -21.13 -11.71
N ASN A 290 9.83 -21.30 -11.25
CA ASN A 290 8.65 -21.16 -12.09
C ASN A 290 8.44 -19.70 -12.52
N LEU A 291 8.64 -18.74 -11.62
CA LEU A 291 8.56 -17.32 -11.92
C LEU A 291 9.58 -16.92 -12.99
N LEU A 292 10.84 -17.36 -12.87
CA LEU A 292 11.86 -17.14 -13.90
C LEU A 292 11.40 -17.62 -15.28
N LYS A 293 10.83 -18.82 -15.36
CA LYS A 293 10.30 -19.38 -16.63
C LYS A 293 9.17 -18.51 -17.18
N VAL A 294 8.22 -18.11 -16.33
CA VAL A 294 7.06 -17.29 -16.73
C VAL A 294 7.51 -15.92 -17.23
N PHE A 295 8.38 -15.22 -16.50
CA PHE A 295 8.87 -13.89 -16.92
C PHE A 295 9.75 -13.96 -18.17
N HIS A 296 10.53 -15.03 -18.35
CA HIS A 296 11.28 -15.26 -19.59
C HIS A 296 10.34 -15.43 -20.80
N VAL A 297 9.30 -16.26 -20.68
CA VAL A 297 8.32 -16.45 -21.78
C VAL A 297 7.62 -15.15 -22.14
N VAL A 298 7.20 -14.35 -21.14
CA VAL A 298 6.57 -13.04 -21.39
C VAL A 298 7.55 -12.09 -22.10
N SER A 299 8.82 -12.06 -21.66
CA SER A 299 9.84 -11.23 -22.32
C SER A 299 10.11 -11.68 -23.76
N CYS A 300 10.20 -12.98 -24.02
CA CYS A 300 10.38 -13.53 -25.37
C CYS A 300 9.17 -13.25 -26.27
N LEU A 301 7.94 -13.36 -25.76
CA LEU A 301 6.74 -13.03 -26.54
C LEU A 301 6.73 -11.54 -26.92
N LEU A 302 7.10 -10.64 -26.01
CA LEU A 302 7.19 -9.21 -26.32
C LEU A 302 8.31 -8.90 -27.32
N TYR A 303 9.46 -9.59 -27.22
CA TYR A 303 10.61 -9.39 -28.10
C TYR A 303 10.39 -9.97 -29.51
N HIS A 304 9.84 -11.19 -29.62
CA HIS A 304 9.64 -11.88 -30.91
C HIS A 304 8.39 -11.42 -31.68
N SER A 305 7.39 -10.87 -31.00
CA SER A 305 6.13 -10.52 -31.68
C SER A 305 6.21 -9.25 -32.54
N ASN A 306 7.34 -8.52 -32.54
CA ASN A 306 7.49 -7.25 -33.27
C ASN A 306 6.24 -6.36 -33.12
N VAL A 307 5.67 -6.36 -31.91
CA VAL A 307 4.53 -5.52 -31.58
C VAL A 307 5.11 -4.13 -31.36
N SER A 308 5.36 -3.43 -32.48
CA SER A 308 5.54 -1.99 -32.46
C SER A 308 4.47 -1.39 -31.56
N LEU A 309 4.84 -0.43 -30.70
CA LEU A 309 3.95 0.32 -29.80
C LEU A 309 2.55 0.62 -30.40
N VAL A 310 2.48 0.80 -31.73
CA VAL A 310 1.29 1.03 -32.56
C VAL A 310 0.19 -0.05 -32.46
N ARG A 311 0.50 -1.33 -32.21
CA ARG A 311 -0.54 -2.36 -32.02
C ARG A 311 -1.08 -2.40 -30.59
N ILE A 312 -0.29 -1.94 -29.62
CA ILE A 312 -0.70 -1.81 -28.21
C ILE A 312 -1.67 -0.63 -28.07
N THR A 313 -1.45 0.48 -28.81
CA THR A 313 -2.42 1.60 -28.88
C THR A 313 -3.75 1.19 -29.53
N GLY A 314 -3.73 0.25 -30.49
CA GLY A 314 -4.96 -0.33 -31.08
C GLY A 314 -5.77 -1.21 -30.11
N LEU A 315 -5.10 -1.91 -29.18
CA LEU A 315 -5.76 -2.64 -28.08
C LEU A 315 -6.31 -1.68 -27.01
N GLN A 316 -5.66 -0.54 -26.81
CA GLN A 316 -6.09 0.53 -25.91
C GLN A 316 -7.40 1.19 -26.38
N GLN A 317 -7.64 1.29 -27.70
CA GLN A 317 -8.93 1.73 -28.25
C GLN A 317 -10.06 0.70 -28.09
N LYS A 318 -9.74 -0.61 -28.05
CA LYS A 318 -10.74 -1.68 -27.83
C LYS A 318 -10.98 -1.98 -26.35
N HIS A 319 -10.02 -1.67 -25.47
CA HIS A 319 -10.07 -1.93 -24.03
C HIS A 319 -9.44 -0.77 -23.24
N PRO A 320 -10.19 0.31 -22.97
CA PRO A 320 -9.68 1.51 -22.30
C PRO A 320 -9.23 1.28 -20.84
N ASN A 321 -9.49 0.11 -20.24
CA ASN A 321 -9.16 -0.22 -18.86
C ASN A 321 -7.82 -0.96 -18.68
N LEU A 322 -7.09 -1.27 -19.76
CA LEU A 322 -5.75 -1.87 -19.68
C LEU A 322 -4.69 -0.76 -19.61
N CYS A 323 -4.35 -0.34 -18.40
CA CYS A 323 -3.25 0.58 -18.17
C CYS A 323 -1.93 -0.20 -18.07
N PHE A 324 -1.03 -0.03 -19.04
CA PHE A 324 0.33 -0.57 -19.02
C PHE A 324 1.35 0.54 -18.74
N PRO A 325 1.60 0.94 -17.47
CA PRO A 325 2.73 1.79 -17.16
C PRO A 325 4.00 0.93 -17.04
N TYR A 326 5.04 1.32 -17.77
CA TYR A 326 6.44 0.87 -17.62
C TYR A 326 6.76 -0.62 -17.87
N PHE A 327 6.94 -0.95 -19.15
CA PHE A 327 7.82 -2.04 -19.61
C PHE A 327 9.21 -1.48 -19.94
N GLN A 328 10.01 -1.20 -18.91
CA GLN A 328 11.47 -1.15 -19.02
C GLN A 328 12.04 -2.46 -18.44
N GLY A 329 13.26 -2.85 -18.85
CA GLY A 329 13.88 -4.18 -18.73
C GLY A 329 13.98 -4.85 -17.34
N ASP A 330 13.34 -4.33 -16.30
CA ASP A 330 13.40 -4.80 -14.91
C ASP A 330 12.63 -6.10 -14.62
N ASN A 331 11.81 -6.59 -15.57
CA ASN A 331 10.90 -7.72 -15.33
C ASN A 331 11.59 -9.05 -15.04
N ILE A 332 12.78 -9.24 -15.60
CA ILE A 332 13.59 -10.44 -15.38
C ILE A 332 14.57 -10.21 -14.23
N VAL A 333 15.05 -8.97 -14.06
CA VAL A 333 16.01 -8.55 -13.03
C VAL A 333 15.47 -8.79 -11.61
N LEU A 334 14.16 -8.82 -11.36
CA LEU A 334 13.60 -8.97 -10.01
C LEU A 334 13.60 -10.40 -9.42
N PRO A 335 13.09 -11.45 -10.10
CA PRO A 335 13.32 -12.83 -9.67
C PRO A 335 14.80 -13.15 -9.65
N LEU A 336 15.57 -12.54 -10.54
CA LEU A 336 17.01 -12.57 -10.51
C LEU A 336 17.55 -11.88 -9.24
N ASN A 337 17.17 -10.67 -8.83
CA ASN A 337 17.67 -10.05 -7.59
C ASN A 337 17.40 -10.93 -6.34
N ILE A 338 16.27 -11.66 -6.29
CA ILE A 338 15.93 -12.67 -5.25
C ILE A 338 16.57 -14.05 -5.52
N LEU A 339 17.36 -14.18 -6.56
CA LEU A 339 18.33 -15.25 -6.74
C LEU A 339 19.78 -14.74 -6.61
N LEU A 340 20.03 -13.43 -6.78
CA LEU A 340 21.29 -12.88 -7.30
C LEU A 340 21.95 -11.73 -6.52
N SER A 341 21.29 -11.00 -5.60
CA SER A 341 21.91 -9.75 -5.14
C SER A 341 23.08 -9.93 -4.15
N ASP A 342 24.27 -9.50 -4.55
CA ASP A 342 25.35 -8.95 -3.70
C ASP A 342 25.65 -7.50 -4.12
N LYS A 343 25.14 -6.52 -3.36
CA LYS A 343 25.72 -5.18 -3.41
C LYS A 343 26.95 -5.14 -2.50
N ARG A 344 28.10 -5.37 -3.12
CA ARG A 344 29.48 -5.10 -2.67
C ARG A 344 29.58 -4.52 -1.25
N GLY A 345 29.80 -5.38 -0.26
CA GLY A 345 30.48 -5.01 0.99
C GLY A 345 29.89 -5.47 2.32
N LYS A 346 28.66 -6.01 2.38
CA LYS A 346 28.12 -6.66 3.60
C LYS A 346 27.14 -7.74 3.18
N GLY A 347 27.60 -9.00 3.25
CA GLY A 347 27.01 -10.14 2.56
C GLY A 347 25.50 -10.28 2.68
N ARG A 348 24.84 -10.43 1.54
CA ARG A 348 23.48 -10.96 1.44
C ARG A 348 23.53 -12.07 0.41
N LYS A 349 23.22 -13.29 0.85
CA LYS A 349 23.39 -14.52 0.09
C LYS A 349 22.03 -15.03 -0.29
N VAL A 350 21.83 -15.19 -1.58
CA VAL A 350 20.56 -15.59 -2.17
C VAL A 350 20.72 -16.98 -2.81
N PHE A 351 19.66 -17.76 -3.05
CA PHE A 351 19.65 -19.23 -3.25
C PHE A 351 20.91 -19.85 -3.91
N VAL A 352 21.39 -19.27 -5.02
CA VAL A 352 22.56 -19.75 -5.76
C VAL A 352 23.89 -19.38 -5.07
N ALA A 353 24.00 -18.24 -4.40
CA ALA A 353 25.16 -17.82 -3.62
C ALA A 353 25.21 -18.36 -2.17
N ASN A 354 24.17 -19.08 -1.70
CA ASN A 354 24.20 -19.70 -0.37
C ASN A 354 25.29 -20.80 -0.33
N PRO A 355 26.34 -20.73 0.52
CA PRO A 355 27.35 -21.79 0.60
C PRO A 355 26.80 -23.06 1.25
N ASN A 356 25.79 -22.93 2.11
CA ASN A 356 25.22 -24.01 2.91
C ASN A 356 23.89 -24.48 2.29
N LYS A 357 23.86 -24.69 0.97
CA LYS A 357 22.65 -25.14 0.28
C LYS A 357 22.25 -26.53 0.80
N PRO A 358 20.97 -26.74 1.18
CA PRO A 358 20.43 -28.07 1.45
C PRO A 358 20.65 -29.02 0.26
N ARG A 359 20.85 -30.31 0.54
CA ARG A 359 21.12 -31.34 -0.49
C ARG A 359 20.02 -31.36 -1.57
N GLU A 360 18.76 -31.25 -1.17
CA GLU A 360 17.62 -31.24 -2.09
C GLU A 360 17.66 -30.05 -3.06
N ILE A 361 18.06 -28.87 -2.58
CA ILE A 361 18.24 -27.68 -3.43
C ILE A 361 19.37 -27.90 -4.43
N LYS A 362 20.51 -28.47 -4.00
CA LYS A 362 21.62 -28.83 -4.91
C LYS A 362 21.15 -29.80 -5.99
N LEU A 363 20.39 -30.83 -5.63
CA LEU A 363 19.85 -31.81 -6.59
C LEU A 363 18.89 -31.18 -7.60
N ILE A 364 18.01 -30.27 -7.16
CA ILE A 364 17.07 -29.56 -8.06
C ILE A 364 17.84 -28.66 -9.03
N LEU A 365 18.81 -27.89 -8.53
CA LEU A 365 19.65 -27.04 -9.38
C LEU A 365 20.45 -27.87 -10.38
N ALA A 366 21.07 -28.97 -9.95
CA ALA A 366 21.81 -29.88 -10.82
C ALA A 366 20.90 -30.52 -11.87
N LYS A 367 19.71 -30.99 -11.50
CA LYS A 367 18.77 -31.60 -12.45
C LYS A 367 18.25 -30.62 -13.51
N ASN A 368 18.15 -29.33 -13.18
CA ASN A 368 17.63 -28.30 -14.08
C ASN A 368 18.73 -27.41 -14.69
N HIS A 369 20.00 -27.74 -14.50
CA HIS A 369 21.13 -26.84 -14.80
C HIS A 369 21.17 -26.39 -16.27
N GLU A 370 21.00 -27.32 -17.22
CA GLU A 370 21.01 -26.98 -18.66
C GLU A 370 19.91 -25.98 -19.02
N GLY A 371 18.69 -26.21 -18.54
CA GLY A 371 17.55 -25.31 -18.78
C GLY A 371 17.74 -23.95 -18.12
N LEU A 372 18.30 -23.90 -16.92
CA LEU A 372 18.60 -22.64 -16.23
C LEU A 372 19.70 -21.85 -16.94
N LEU A 373 20.79 -22.50 -17.36
CA LEU A 373 21.87 -21.86 -18.12
C LEU A 373 21.37 -21.35 -19.47
N ALA A 374 20.54 -22.12 -20.17
CA ALA A 374 19.91 -21.68 -21.41
C ALA A 374 18.99 -20.46 -21.19
N LEU A 375 18.18 -20.46 -20.13
CA LEU A 375 17.35 -19.31 -19.76
C LEU A 375 18.22 -18.08 -19.48
N LEU A 376 19.25 -18.21 -18.63
CA LEU A 376 20.15 -17.12 -18.27
C LEU A 376 20.87 -16.54 -19.48
N ASN A 377 21.42 -17.39 -20.36
CA ASN A 377 22.07 -16.96 -21.60
C ASN A 377 21.14 -16.16 -22.52
N ASN A 378 19.87 -16.56 -22.60
CA ASN A 378 18.87 -15.92 -23.46
C ASN A 378 18.22 -14.68 -22.82
N LEU A 379 18.57 -14.33 -21.58
CA LEU A 379 18.17 -13.06 -20.99
C LEU A 379 18.79 -11.92 -21.79
N GLY A 380 17.94 -11.00 -22.27
CA GLY A 380 18.37 -9.81 -22.98
C GLY A 380 19.38 -9.01 -22.14
N LYS A 381 20.30 -8.32 -22.82
CA LYS A 381 21.23 -7.39 -22.18
C LYS A 381 20.43 -6.36 -21.40
N GLY A 382 20.59 -6.33 -20.07
CA GLY A 382 19.89 -5.39 -19.20
C GLY A 382 20.42 -3.98 -19.43
N GLY A 383 19.91 -3.26 -20.43
CA GLY A 383 20.33 -1.87 -20.71
C GLY A 383 21.84 -1.67 -20.77
N GLU A 384 22.31 -0.46 -20.42
CA GLU A 384 23.72 -0.10 -20.22
C GLU A 384 24.22 -0.47 -18.81
N ASP A 385 23.70 -1.53 -18.19
CA ASP A 385 24.02 -1.88 -16.81
C ASP A 385 25.06 -3.01 -16.76
N ASP A 386 26.34 -2.66 -16.85
CA ASP A 386 27.49 -3.60 -16.74
C ASP A 386 27.40 -4.49 -15.49
N GLN A 387 26.73 -4.01 -14.43
CA GLN A 387 26.51 -4.74 -13.20
C GLN A 387 25.62 -5.98 -13.40
N PHE A 388 24.59 -5.90 -14.24
CA PHE A 388 23.67 -7.02 -14.45
C PHE A 388 24.36 -8.20 -15.14
N GLU A 389 25.25 -7.92 -16.10
CA GLU A 389 25.96 -8.97 -16.83
C GLU A 389 27.04 -9.63 -15.95
N GLU A 390 27.73 -8.87 -15.08
CA GLU A 390 28.66 -9.42 -14.08
C GLU A 390 27.94 -10.35 -13.10
N GLU A 391 26.80 -9.90 -12.55
CA GLU A 391 25.98 -10.72 -11.66
C GLU A 391 25.58 -12.01 -12.36
N LYS A 392 24.97 -11.91 -13.56
CA LYS A 392 24.56 -13.03 -14.42
C LYS A 392 25.67 -14.08 -14.62
N GLU A 393 26.90 -13.65 -14.92
CA GLU A 393 28.03 -14.54 -15.17
C GLU A 393 28.43 -15.33 -13.90
N LEU A 394 28.46 -14.67 -12.73
CA LEU A 394 28.80 -15.33 -11.46
C LEU A 394 27.88 -16.51 -11.13
N ILE A 395 26.61 -16.41 -11.52
CA ILE A 395 25.58 -17.43 -11.24
C ILE A 395 25.71 -18.60 -12.14
N MET A 396 25.94 -18.35 -13.43
CA MET A 396 26.15 -19.42 -14.38
C MET A 396 27.33 -20.28 -13.91
N LYS A 397 28.43 -19.65 -13.47
CA LYS A 397 29.57 -20.33 -12.86
C LYS A 397 29.19 -21.15 -11.62
N GLU A 398 28.36 -20.61 -10.73
CA GLU A 398 27.96 -21.32 -9.51
C GLU A 398 26.95 -22.46 -9.79
N ILE A 399 26.02 -22.30 -10.74
CA ILE A 399 25.12 -23.37 -11.20
C ILE A 399 25.92 -24.52 -11.80
N GLU A 400 26.90 -24.21 -12.67
CA GLU A 400 27.81 -25.21 -13.23
C GLU A 400 28.64 -25.92 -12.16
N LYS A 401 29.11 -25.18 -11.14
CA LYS A 401 29.84 -25.77 -10.02
C LYS A 401 28.95 -26.71 -9.21
N VAL A 402 27.71 -26.31 -8.90
CA VAL A 402 26.76 -27.14 -8.15
C VAL A 402 26.38 -28.40 -8.94
N SER A 403 26.20 -28.31 -10.26
CA SER A 403 25.89 -29.50 -11.09
C SER A 403 27.06 -30.49 -11.11
N ARG A 404 28.30 -30.00 -11.23
CA ARG A 404 29.50 -30.86 -11.17
C ARG A 404 29.65 -31.55 -9.82
N LEU A 405 29.41 -30.84 -8.71
CA LEU A 405 29.50 -31.41 -7.36
C LEU A 405 28.42 -32.46 -7.08
N ALA A 406 27.18 -32.21 -7.52
CA ALA A 406 26.08 -33.15 -7.33
C ALA A 406 26.29 -34.47 -8.10
N ASN A 407 26.90 -34.40 -9.29
CA ASN A 407 27.25 -35.58 -10.09
C ASN A 407 28.41 -36.40 -9.51
N LEU A 408 29.15 -35.86 -8.54
CA LEU A 408 30.22 -36.56 -7.81
C LEU A 408 29.72 -37.23 -6.51
N GLU A 409 28.56 -36.81 -6.00
CA GLU A 409 27.91 -37.35 -4.79
C GLU A 409 26.78 -38.36 -5.10
N SER A 410 26.50 -38.60 -6.38
CA SER A 410 25.57 -39.61 -6.92
C SER A 410 26.31 -40.87 -7.34
#